data_AF-A0A350CMI4-F1
#
_entry.id   AF-A0A350CMI4-F1
#
_cell.length_a   1.000
_cell.length_b   1.000
_cell.length_c   1.000
_cell.angle_alpha   90.00
_cell.angle_beta   90.00
_cell.angle_gamma   90.00
#
_symmetry.space_group_name_H-M   'P 1'
#
loop_
_entity.id
_entity.type
_entity.pdbx_description
1 polymer ?
#
loop_
_entity_poly.entity_id
_entity_poly.type
_entity_poly.pdbx_seq_one_letter_code
_entity_poly.pdbx_strand_id
1 'polypeptide(L)'
;GELRTIAATTWGEYKKYFEKDAALARRFQVIKVEEPDEETACAMLRAMAPLMEKHFGVRVYDEAITEAVRLSHRYISGRQL
;
A
#
# COMPACT_ATOMS: atom_id res chain seq x y z
N GLY A 1 28.80 8.47 -4.59
CA GLY A 1 27.82 7.37 -4.55
C GLY A 1 27.18 7.27 -5.91
N GLU A 2 27.59 6.29 -6.70
CA GLU A 2 27.13 6.13 -8.09
C GLU A 2 25.81 5.35 -8.19
N LEU A 3 25.45 4.62 -7.13
CA LEU A 3 24.23 3.81 -7.05
C LEU A 3 23.13 4.54 -6.30
N ARG A 4 21.94 4.62 -6.91
CA ARG A 4 20.69 5.09 -6.29
C ARG A 4 19.73 3.92 -6.19
N THR A 5 19.28 3.61 -4.98
CA THR A 5 18.39 2.47 -4.70
C THR A 5 17.31 2.86 -3.71
N ILE A 6 16.10 2.35 -3.92
CA ILE A 6 15.00 2.41 -2.95
C ILE A 6 14.76 0.98 -2.47
N ALA A 7 14.74 0.78 -1.16
CA ALA A 7 14.40 -0.49 -0.53
C ALA A 7 12.99 -0.43 0.04
N ALA A 8 12.27 -1.55 0.03
CA ALA A 8 10.97 -1.72 0.65
C ALA A 8 11.01 -2.95 1.57
N THR A 9 10.53 -2.81 2.80
CA THR A 9 10.54 -3.88 3.81
C THR A 9 9.37 -3.69 4.76
N THR A 10 8.95 -4.77 5.43
CA THR A 10 8.00 -4.66 6.53
C THR A 10 8.66 -4.06 7.76
N TRP A 11 7.87 -3.46 8.65
CA TRP A 11 8.40 -2.91 9.91
C TRP A 11 9.09 -3.98 10.79
N GLY A 12 8.57 -5.21 10.78
CA GLY A 12 9.16 -6.33 11.53
C GLY A 12 10.54 -6.72 11.00
N GLU A 13 10.70 -6.80 9.68
CA GLU A 13 11.98 -7.09 9.04
C GLU A 13 12.97 -5.93 9.21
N TYR A 14 12.51 -4.68 9.10
CA TYR A 14 13.34 -3.50 9.35
C TYR A 14 14.01 -3.58 10.73
N LYS A 15 13.22 -3.79 11.80
CA LYS A 15 13.75 -3.92 13.17
C LYS A 15 14.67 -5.13 13.34
N LYS A 16 14.37 -6.23 12.66
CA LYS A 16 15.12 -7.47 12.82
C LYS A 16 16.48 -7.42 12.12
N TYR A 17 16.56 -6.82 10.94
CA TYR A 17 17.71 -6.92 10.05
C TYR A 17 18.38 -5.58 9.73
N PHE A 18 17.63 -4.51 9.48
CA PHE A 18 18.19 -3.21 9.09
C PHE A 18 18.66 -2.40 10.29
N GLU A 19 17.83 -2.29 11.33
CA GLU A 19 18.13 -1.47 12.51
C GLU A 19 19.33 -2.01 13.29
N LYS A 20 19.55 -3.33 13.24
CA LYS A 20 20.69 -3.98 13.91
C LYS A 20 22.01 -3.80 13.16
N ASP A 21 21.98 -3.47 11.88
CA ASP A 21 23.17 -3.27 11.06
C ASP A 21 23.53 -1.78 10.98
N ALA A 22 24.63 -1.40 11.62
CA ALA A 22 25.07 -0.01 11.69
C ALA A 22 25.45 0.60 10.33
N ALA A 23 25.85 -0.20 9.34
CA ALA A 23 26.18 0.29 8.01
C ALA A 23 24.90 0.59 7.21
N LEU A 24 23.90 -0.28 7.30
CA LEU A 24 22.60 -0.08 6.63
C LEU A 24 21.83 1.09 7.24
N ALA A 25 21.76 1.18 8.57
CA ALA A 25 21.05 2.26 9.27
C ALA A 25 21.58 3.67 8.96
N ARG A 26 22.86 3.79 8.55
CA ARG A 26 23.47 5.07 8.14
C ARG A 26 23.32 5.38 6.65
N ARG A 27 23.05 4.37 5.82
CA ARG A 27 22.95 4.50 4.35
C ARG A 27 21.51 4.66 3.86
N PHE A 28 20.54 4.15 4.61
CA PHE A 28 19.13 4.26 4.29
C PHE A 28 18.43 5.23 5.23
N GLN A 29 17.66 6.15 4.65
CA GLN A 29 16.70 6.95 5.40
C GLN A 29 15.37 6.20 5.48
N VAL A 30 14.85 6.03 6.69
CA VAL A 30 13.55 5.39 6.89
C VAL A 30 12.44 6.37 6.51
N ILE A 31 11.59 5.94 5.57
CA ILE A 31 10.34 6.60 5.25
C ILE A 31 9.24 5.61 5.62
N LYS A 32 8.43 5.96 6.63
CA LYS A 32 7.27 5.16 7.01
C LYS A 32 6.14 5.43 6.04
N VAL A 33 5.53 4.35 5.56
CA VAL A 33 4.34 4.40 4.72
C VAL A 33 3.25 3.75 5.54
N GLU A 34 2.27 4.56 5.93
CA GLU A 34 1.11 4.11 6.69
C GLU A 34 0.02 3.64 5.73
N GLU A 35 -0.91 2.85 6.26
CA GLU A 35 -2.11 2.41 5.55
C GLU A 35 -2.99 3.62 5.18
N PRO A 36 -3.57 3.67 3.97
CA PRO A 36 -4.51 4.72 3.58
C PRO A 36 -5.79 4.64 4.42
N ASP A 37 -6.40 5.79 4.67
CA ASP A 37 -7.78 5.82 5.18
C ASP A 37 -8.78 5.38 4.09
N GLU A 38 -10.03 5.12 4.49
CA GLU A 38 -11.07 4.65 3.55
C GLU A 38 -11.28 5.63 2.39
N GLU A 39 -11.20 6.95 2.62
CA GLU A 39 -11.40 7.96 1.59
C GLU A 39 -10.29 7.93 0.55
N THR A 40 -9.04 7.85 1.01
CA THR A 40 -7.85 7.74 0.17
C THR A 40 -7.87 6.43 -0.61
N ALA A 41 -8.19 5.31 0.04
CA ALA A 41 -8.32 4.00 -0.61
C ALA A 41 -9.41 4.01 -1.71
N CYS A 42 -10.56 4.66 -1.45
CA CYS A 42 -11.60 4.85 -2.47
C CYS A 42 -11.07 5.66 -3.66
N ALA A 43 -10.35 6.76 -3.42
CA ALA A 43 -9.77 7.57 -4.49
C ALA A 43 -8.75 6.78 -5.32
N MET A 44 -7.91 5.98 -4.67
CA MET A 44 -6.95 5.09 -5.35
C MET A 44 -7.66 4.05 -6.23
N LEU A 45 -8.72 3.42 -5.74
CA LEU A 45 -9.50 2.45 -6.52
C LEU A 45 -10.25 3.11 -7.67
N ARG A 46 -10.78 4.32 -7.51
CA ARG A 46 -11.38 5.10 -8.61
C ARG A 46 -10.37 5.37 -9.73
N ALA A 47 -9.12 5.68 -9.39
CA ALA A 47 -8.06 5.84 -10.39
C ALA A 47 -7.75 4.53 -11.13
N MET A 48 -7.90 3.37 -10.47
CA MET A 48 -7.69 2.06 -11.07
C MET A 48 -8.92 1.50 -11.82
N ALA A 49 -10.13 1.94 -11.49
CA ALA A 49 -11.37 1.36 -11.99
C ALA A 49 -11.45 1.28 -13.52
N PRO A 50 -11.09 2.31 -14.32
CA PRO A 50 -11.14 2.22 -15.78
C PRO A 50 -10.24 1.11 -16.36
N LEU A 51 -9.09 0.86 -15.71
CA LEU A 51 -8.17 -0.19 -16.12
C LEU A 51 -8.74 -1.59 -15.80
N MET A 52 -9.41 -1.73 -14.66
CA MET A 52 -10.11 -2.96 -14.27
C MET A 52 -11.32 -3.23 -15.17
N GLU A 53 -12.15 -2.22 -15.44
CA GLU A 53 -13.30 -2.30 -16.36
C GLU A 53 -12.86 -2.79 -17.74
N LYS A 54 -11.79 -2.20 -18.28
CA LYS A 54 -11.22 -2.62 -19.57
C LYS A 54 -10.68 -4.04 -19.55
N HIS A 55 -9.99 -4.43 -18.48
CA HIS A 55 -9.40 -5.77 -18.37
C HIS A 55 -10.45 -6.87 -18.27
N PHE A 56 -11.51 -6.65 -17.48
CA PHE A 56 -12.54 -7.65 -17.21
C PHE A 56 -13.77 -7.53 -18.12
N GLY A 57 -13.89 -6.46 -18.91
CA GLY A 57 -15.05 -6.23 -19.78
C GLY A 57 -16.33 -5.95 -19.00
N VAL A 58 -16.21 -5.35 -17.82
CA VAL A 58 -17.32 -5.06 -16.90
C VAL A 58 -17.40 -3.56 -16.63
N ARG A 59 -18.54 -3.13 -16.06
CA ARG A 59 -18.70 -1.78 -15.51
C ARG A 59 -18.59 -1.83 -13.99
N VAL A 60 -17.86 -0.89 -13.40
CA VAL A 60 -17.70 -0.72 -11.97
C VAL A 60 -18.41 0.57 -11.55
N TYR A 61 -19.43 0.43 -10.70
CA TYR A 61 -20.14 1.58 -10.14
C TYR A 61 -19.32 2.22 -9.00
N ASP A 62 -19.43 3.53 -8.84
CA ASP A 62 -18.73 4.25 -7.76
C ASP A 62 -19.14 3.76 -6.36
N GLU A 63 -20.43 3.45 -6.19
CA GLU A 63 -20.98 2.85 -4.97
C GLU A 63 -20.33 1.50 -4.66
N ALA A 64 -20.02 0.70 -5.70
CA ALA A 64 -19.35 -0.58 -5.53
C ALA A 64 -17.91 -0.41 -5.02
N ILE A 65 -17.20 0.65 -5.43
CA ILE A 65 -15.86 0.99 -4.93
C ILE A 65 -15.94 1.34 -3.44
N THR A 66 -16.88 2.23 -3.09
CA THR A 66 -17.06 2.70 -1.72
C THR A 66 -17.40 1.53 -0.78
N GLU A 67 -18.34 0.68 -1.17
CA GLU A 67 -18.70 -0.51 -0.37
C GLU A 67 -17.58 -1.55 -0.34
N ALA A 68 -16.81 -1.73 -1.43
CA ALA A 68 -15.68 -2.65 -1.44
C ALA A 68 -14.62 -2.24 -0.39
N VAL A 69 -14.28 -0.96 -0.30
CA VAL A 69 -13.33 -0.45 0.71
C VAL A 69 -13.89 -0.63 2.11
N ARG A 70 -15.12 -0.15 2.35
CA ARG A 70 -15.77 -0.23 3.66
C ARG A 70 -15.91 -1.67 4.17
N LEU A 71 -16.34 -2.59 3.30
CA LEU A 71 -16.49 -4.01 3.67
C LEU A 71 -15.12 -4.68 3.91
N SER A 72 -14.11 -4.33 3.10
CA SER A 72 -12.75 -4.86 3.27
C SER A 72 -12.16 -4.42 4.60
N HIS A 73 -12.21 -3.12 4.91
CA HIS A 73 -11.74 -2.56 6.17
C HIS A 73 -12.46 -3.17 7.37
N ARG A 74 -13.78 -3.38 7.26
CA ARG A 74 -14.59 -3.87 8.38
C ARG A 74 -14.44 -5.37 8.64
N TYR A 75 -14.32 -6.18 7.60
CA TYR A 75 -14.50 -7.64 7.73
C TYR A 75 -13.27 -8.47 7.38
N ILE A 76 -12.29 -7.93 6.66
CA ILE A 76 -11.06 -8.66 6.33
C ILE A 76 -9.99 -8.33 7.37
N SER A 77 -10.17 -8.86 8.58
CA SER A 77 -9.20 -8.68 9.65
C SER A 77 -7.89 -9.40 9.33
N GLY A 78 -6.77 -8.72 9.55
CA GLY A 78 -5.42 -9.25 9.28
C GLY A 78 -4.84 -8.90 7.89
N ARG A 79 -5.52 -8.04 7.12
CA ARG A 79 -4.96 -7.40 5.92
C ARG A 79 -5.07 -5.88 6.04
N GLN A 80 -4.22 -5.17 5.30
CA GLN A 80 -4.17 -3.71 5.23
C GLN A 80 -4.95 -3.23 4.00
N LEU A 81 -5.54 -2.03 4.08
CA LEU A 81 -6.07 -1.23 2.97
C LEU A 81 -4.98 -0.73 2.02
#